data_AF-A0A088CIK2-F1
#
_entry.id   AF-A0A088CIK2-F1
#
_cell.length_a   1.000
_cell.length_b   1.000
_cell.length_c   1.000
_cell.angle_alpha   90.00
_cell.angle_beta   90.00
_cell.angle_gamma   90.00
#
_symmetry.space_group_name_H-M   'P 1'
#
loop_
_entity.id
_entity.type
_entity.pdbx_description
1 polymer ?
#
loop_
_entity_poly.entity_id
_entity_poly.type
_entity_poly.pdbx_seq_one_letter_code
_entity_poly.pdbx_strand_id
1 'polypeptide(L)' 'MESFLTNILPTLRIISTIVAIIVLVSQGPQGEGLLQQLNETRIFASFRETQFFLAILTWGSIGFWEISNFLTSTLGGK' A
#
# COMPACT_ATOMS: atom_id res chain seq x y z
N MET A 1 -17.86 -10.24 13.35
CA MET A 1 -17.66 -8.97 12.61
C MET A 1 -17.00 -7.93 13.49
N GLU A 2 -17.45 -7.74 14.74
CA GLU A 2 -16.77 -6.87 15.72
C GLU A 2 -15.30 -7.24 15.95
N SER A 3 -14.97 -8.51 16.21
CA SER A 3 -13.57 -8.97 16.39
C SER A 3 -12.63 -8.64 15.21
N PHE A 4 -13.16 -8.65 13.98
CA PHE A 4 -12.38 -8.26 12.80
C PHE A 4 -12.09 -6.76 12.79
N LEU A 5 -13.07 -5.92 13.16
CA LEU A 5 -12.91 -4.47 13.22
C LEU A 5 -12.03 -4.01 14.39
N THR A 6 -12.07 -4.68 15.55
CA THR A 6 -11.28 -4.28 16.73
C THR A 6 -9.87 -4.88 16.77
N ASN A 7 -9.63 -6.07 16.23
CA ASN A 7 -8.32 -6.74 16.35
C ASN A 7 -7.54 -6.83 15.03
N ILE A 8 -8.24 -7.03 13.91
CA ILE A 8 -7.60 -7.35 12.62
C ILE A 8 -7.46 -6.09 11.77
N LEU A 9 -8.51 -5.26 11.70
CA LEU A 9 -8.51 -4.04 10.88
C LEU A 9 -7.42 -3.03 11.26
N PRO A 10 -7.12 -2.77 12.56
CA PRO A 10 -6.04 -1.86 12.93
C PRO A 10 -4.67 -2.37 12.48
N THR A 11 -4.44 -3.66 12.61
CA THR A 11 -3.21 -4.33 12.16
C THR A 11 -3.06 -4.23 10.63
N LEU A 12 -4.13 -4.50 9.88
CA LEU A 12 -4.13 -4.37 8.42
C LEU A 12 -3.89 -2.92 7.97
N ARG A 13 -4.44 -1.93 8.68
CA ARG A 13 -4.18 -0.52 8.42
C ARG A 13 -2.70 -0.19 8.57
N ILE A 14 -2.08 -0.59 9.67
CA ILE A 14 -0.65 -0.36 9.92
C ILE A 14 0.21 -0.98 8.81
N ILE A 15 -0.07 -2.24 8.44
CA ILE A 15 0.65 -2.91 7.35
C ILE A 15 0.47 -2.12 6.04
N SER A 16 -0.75 -1.70 5.71
CA SER A 16 -1.00 -0.93 4.48
C SER A 16 -0.26 0.41 4.48
N THR A 17 -0.18 1.09 5.63
CA THR A 17 0.54 2.36 5.78
C THR A 17 2.04 2.17 5.56
N ILE A 18 2.63 1.11 6.14
CA ILE A 18 4.06 0.80 5.95
C ILE A 18 4.33 0.52 4.47
N VAL A 19 3.50 -0.30 3.82
CA VAL A 19 3.62 -0.58 2.39
C VAL A 19 3.50 0.69 1.55
N ALA A 20 2.54 1.57 1.85
CA ALA A 20 2.36 2.83 1.16
C ALA A 20 3.57 3.77 1.31
N ILE A 21 4.17 3.85 2.50
CA ILE A 21 5.39 4.63 2.74
C ILE A 21 6.55 4.08 1.91
N ILE A 22 6.77 2.76 1.94
CA ILE A 22 7.83 2.12 1.14
C ILE A 22 7.63 2.42 -0.34
N VAL A 23 6.40 2.26 -0.84
CA VAL A 23 6.04 2.55 -2.24
C VAL A 23 6.29 4.02 -2.59
N LEU A 24 5.90 4.97 -1.73
CA LEU A 24 6.13 6.40 -1.96
C LEU A 24 7.61 6.77 -1.94
N VAL A 25 8.39 6.22 -1.00
CA VAL A 25 9.84 6.41 -0.94
C VAL A 25 10.52 5.85 -2.20
N SER A 26 10.04 4.71 -2.69
CA SER A 26 10.51 4.07 -3.94
C SER A 26 10.22 4.92 -5.18
N GLN A 27 9.25 5.84 -5.13
CA GLN A 27 8.90 6.74 -6.23
C GLN A 27 9.60 8.11 -6.14
N GLY A 28 10.30 8.42 -5.04
CA GLY A 28 11.03 9.68 -4.85
C GLY A 28 12.42 9.69 -5.48
N PRO A 29 13.17 10.82 -5.38
CA PRO A 29 14.52 10.94 -5.94
C PRO A 29 15.55 9.98 -5.32
N GLN A 30 15.29 9.45 -4.12
CA GLN A 30 16.08 8.40 -3.48
C GLN A 30 15.61 6.98 -3.87
N GLY A 31 14.44 6.87 -4.50
CA GLY A 31 13.80 5.63 -4.89
C GLY A 31 14.37 5.01 -6.17
N GLU A 32 15.09 5.77 -6.99
CA GLU A 32 15.78 5.25 -8.18
C GLU A 32 16.72 4.08 -7.84
N GLY A 33 17.40 4.13 -6.69
CA GLY A 33 18.25 3.03 -6.22
C GLY A 33 17.46 1.76 -5.84
N LEU A 34 16.27 1.90 -5.27
CA LEU A 34 15.37 0.78 -4.97
C LEU A 34 14.76 0.20 -6.24
N LEU A 35 14.38 1.05 -7.18
CA LEU A 35 13.91 0.64 -8.51
C LEU A 35 15.01 -0.10 -9.28
N GLN A 36 16.26 0.34 -9.15
CA GLN A 36 17.42 -0.30 -9.75
C GLN A 36 17.68 -1.68 -9.14
N GLN A 37 17.61 -1.82 -7.81
CA GLN A 37 17.69 -3.13 -7.15
C GLN A 37 16.55 -4.07 -7.55
N LEU A 38 15.32 -3.58 -7.65
CA LEU A 38 14.17 -4.38 -8.12
C LEU A 38 14.34 -4.85 -9.58
N ASN A 39 14.92 -4.01 -10.43
CA ASN A 39 15.27 -4.36 -11.80
C ASN A 39 16.39 -5.41 -11.86
N GLU A 40 17.42 -5.29 -11.01
CA GLU A 40 18.48 -6.30 -10.86
C GLU A 40 17.95 -7.65 -10.37
N THR A 41 16.88 -7.63 -9.57
CA THR A 41 16.18 -8.85 -9.11
C THR A 41 15.33 -9.50 -10.23
N ARG A 42 15.25 -8.89 -11.42
CA ARG A 42 14.43 -9.31 -12.59
C ARG A 42 12.95 -9.55 -12.27
N ILE A 43 12.41 -8.91 -11.24
CA ILE A 43 11.00 -9.04 -10.86
C ILE A 43 10.09 -8.35 -11.88
N PHE A 44 10.57 -7.28 -12.51
CA PHE A 44 9.86 -6.53 -13.54
C PHE A 44 10.68 -6.49 -14.84
N ALA A 45 10.01 -6.56 -15.99
CA ALA A 45 10.68 -6.58 -17.29
C ALA A 45 11.10 -5.18 -17.77
N SER A 46 10.51 -4.12 -17.19
CA SER A 46 10.89 -2.73 -17.51
C SER A 46 10.62 -1.76 -16.36
N PHE A 47 11.35 -0.64 -16.35
CA PHE A 47 11.13 0.48 -15.43
C PHE A 47 9.69 1.02 -15.50
N ARG A 48 9.08 0.99 -16.69
CA ARG A 48 7.69 1.43 -16.91
C ARG A 48 6.68 0.51 -16.23
N GLU A 49 6.91 -0.80 -16.27
CA GLU A 49 6.08 -1.77 -15.52
C GLU A 49 6.21 -1.56 -14.03
N THR A 50 7.42 -1.31 -13.52
CA THR A 50 7.63 -1.01 -12.10
C THR A 50 6.89 0.25 -11.68
N GLN A 51 6.95 1.34 -12.46
CA GLN A 51 6.19 2.56 -12.18
C GLN A 51 4.67 2.33 -12.19
N PHE A 52 4.16 1.57 -13.16
CA PHE A 52 2.74 1.24 -13.25
C PHE A 52 2.27 0.37 -12.08
N PHE A 53 3.05 -0.64 -11.71
CA PHE A 53 2.79 -1.50 -10.56
C PHE A 53 2.77 -0.69 -9.26
N LEU A 54 3.74 0.19 -9.07
CA LEU A 54 3.80 1.08 -7.92
C LEU A 54 2.61 2.04 -7.89
N ALA A 55 2.18 2.57 -9.03
CA ALA A 55 0.98 3.40 -9.10
C ALA A 55 -0.29 2.63 -8.71
N ILE A 56 -0.46 1.39 -9.18
CA ILE A 56 -1.57 0.51 -8.77
C ILE A 56 -1.53 0.27 -7.25
N LEU A 57 -0.36 -0.02 -6.69
CA LEU A 57 -0.20 -0.22 -5.24
C LEU A 57 -0.55 1.04 -4.44
N THR A 58 -0.15 2.22 -4.93
CA THR A 58 -0.49 3.50 -4.29
C THR A 58 -2.00 3.72 -4.29
N TRP A 59 -2.64 3.65 -5.47
CA TRP A 59 -4.09 3.84 -5.58
C TRP A 59 -4.88 2.77 -4.83
N GLY A 60 -4.42 1.52 -4.84
CA GLY A 60 -5.00 0.42 -4.08
C GLY A 60 -4.91 0.64 -2.57
N SER A 61 -3.77 1.16 -2.07
CA SER A 61 -3.59 1.50 -0.67
C SER A 61 -4.52 2.65 -0.23
N ILE A 62 -4.67 3.68 -1.06
CA ILE A 62 -5.61 4.78 -0.82
C ILE A 62 -7.06 4.25 -0.79
N GLY A 63 -7.45 3.46 -1.79
CA GLY A 63 -8.79 2.87 -1.85
C GLY A 63 -9.09 1.97 -0.64
N PHE A 64 -8.12 1.15 -0.23
CA PHE A 64 -8.23 0.33 0.98
C PHE A 64 -8.41 1.18 2.24
N TRP A 65 -7.67 2.29 2.36
CA TRP A 65 -7.79 3.20 3.49
C TRP A 65 -9.19 3.78 3.60
N GLU A 66 -9.73 4.31 2.49
CA GLU A 66 -11.09 4.86 2.45
C GLU A 66 -12.17 3.82 2.75
N ILE A 67 -12.07 2.63 2.16
CA ILE A 67 -12.99 1.52 2.44
C ILE A 67 -12.92 1.12 3.91
N SER A 68 -11.71 1.05 4.49
CA SER A 68 -11.54 0.72 5.91
C SER A 68 -12.18 1.79 6.82
N ASN A 69 -12.07 3.07 6.46
CA ASN A 69 -12.69 4.19 7.19
C ASN A 69 -14.22 4.10 7.10
N PHE A 70 -14.74 3.83 5.91
CA PHE A 70 -16.16 3.65 5.69
C PHE A 70 -16.72 2.46 6.49
N LEU A 71 -16.04 1.31 6.48
CA LEU A 71 -16.44 0.15 7.26
C LEU A 71 -16.39 0.42 8.77
N THR A 72 -15.38 1.12 9.26
CA THR A 72 -15.26 1.47 10.68
C THR A 72 -16.37 2.44 11.12
N SER A 73 -16.66 3.47 10.31
CA SER A 73 -17.71 4.45 10.62
C SER A 73 -19.12 3.86 10.51
N THR A 74 -19.36 2.98 9.54
CA THR A 74 -20.69 2.40 9.29
C THR A 74 -21.00 1.21 10.19
N LEU A 75 -20.01 0.37 10.52
CA LEU A 75 -20.19 -0.88 11.27
C LEU A 75 -19.63 -0.84 12.70
N GLY A 76 -18.71 0.08 12.98
CA GLY A 76 -18.15 0.32 14.32
C GLY A 76 -18.91 1.39 15.11
N GLY A 77 -19.88 2.07 14.49
CA GLY A 77 -20.82 2.96 15.17
C GLY A 77 -21.85 2.17 15.97
N LYS A 78 -21.48 1.80 17.19
CA LYS A 78 -22.39 1.61 18.31
C LYS A 78 -22.24 2.79 19.25
#